data_AF-A0A0W0DEK5-F1
#
_entry.id   AF-A0A0W0DEK5-F1
#
_cell.length_a   1.000
_cell.length_b   1.000
_cell.length_c   1.000
_cell.angle_alpha   90.00
_cell.angle_beta   90.00
_cell.angle_gamma   90.00
#
_symmetry.space_group_name_H-M   'P 1'
#
loop_
_entity.id
_entity.type
_entity.pdbx_description
1 polymer ?
#
loop_
_entity_poly.entity_id
_entity_poly.type
_entity_poly.pdbx_seq_one_letter_code
_entity_poly.pdbx_strand_id
1 'polypeptide(L)'
;MVIEKIDDKSSNSPLTAPRLIDLIESQFSESQVSADTLIQHILESLNKHSSQYKYIVSVTSIDIPTESPSSCEIDNKFGASWNAKKDGFLTHVLEDKHAGKNHVVSVAWLSK
;
A
#
# COMPACT_ATOMS: atom_id res chain seq x y z
N MET A 1 -9.80 25.83 3.81
CA MET A 1 -9.54 24.44 3.38
C MET A 1 -8.65 23.82 4.45
N VAL A 2 -9.14 22.80 5.16
CA VAL A 2 -8.38 22.13 6.24
C VAL A 2 -7.81 20.86 5.64
N ILE A 3 -6.49 20.75 5.59
CA ILE A 3 -5.79 19.54 5.15
C ILE A 3 -5.59 18.68 6.39
N GLU A 4 -6.25 17.51 6.44
CA GLU A 4 -6.07 16.57 7.55
C GLU A 4 -4.87 15.66 7.28
N LYS A 5 -4.00 15.53 8.29
CA LYS A 5 -2.96 14.54 8.32
C LYS A 5 -3.63 13.22 8.71
N ILE A 6 -3.62 12.24 7.81
CA ILE A 6 -4.26 10.96 8.08
C ILE A 6 -3.20 10.10 8.76
N ASP A 7 -3.39 9.78 10.04
CA ASP A 7 -2.70 8.66 10.68
C ASP A 7 -3.34 7.35 10.19
N ASP A 8 -2.63 6.21 10.20
CA ASP A 8 -3.11 4.89 9.74
C ASP A 8 -4.46 4.50 10.38
N LYS A 9 -5.57 5.00 9.82
CA LYS A 9 -6.93 4.77 10.31
C LYS A 9 -7.49 3.51 9.66
N SER A 10 -6.95 2.37 10.09
CA SER A 10 -7.40 1.05 9.63
C SER A 10 -8.81 0.66 10.11
N SER A 11 -9.39 1.38 11.08
CA SER A 11 -10.67 1.00 11.72
C SER A 11 -11.88 1.04 10.78
N ASN A 12 -11.82 1.80 9.68
CA ASN A 12 -12.89 1.89 8.68
C ASN A 12 -12.52 1.22 7.34
N SER A 13 -11.46 0.42 7.34
CA SER A 13 -11.01 -0.30 6.16
C SER A 13 -12.02 -1.41 5.78
N PRO A 14 -12.21 -1.69 4.47
CA PRO A 14 -13.00 -2.84 4.03
C PRO A 14 -12.43 -4.18 4.50
N LEU A 15 -11.15 -4.21 4.87
CA LEU A 15 -10.42 -5.35 5.43
C LEU A 15 -9.73 -4.93 6.72
N THR A 16 -9.56 -5.82 7.68
CA THR A 16 -8.67 -5.52 8.82
C THR A 16 -7.24 -5.27 8.31
N ALA A 17 -6.46 -4.42 8.98
CA ALA A 17 -5.08 -4.13 8.56
C ALA A 17 -4.23 -5.39 8.33
N PRO A 18 -4.25 -6.42 9.21
CA PRO A 18 -3.51 -7.66 8.96
C PRO A 18 -3.95 -8.37 7.67
N ARG A 19 -5.26 -8.42 7.39
CA ARG A 19 -5.76 -9.06 6.16
C ARG A 19 -5.41 -8.28 4.90
N LEU A 20 -5.31 -6.95 5.00
CA LEU A 20 -4.86 -6.13 3.88
C LEU A 20 -3.38 -6.34 3.61
N ILE A 21 -2.55 -6.46 4.66
CA ILE A 21 -1.14 -6.81 4.55
C ILE A 21 -0.99 -8.20 3.92
N ASP A 22 -1.68 -9.22 4.45
CA ASP A 22 -1.66 -10.58 3.90
C ASP A 22 -2.07 -10.59 2.42
N LEU A 23 -3.07 -9.79 2.04
CA LEU A 23 -3.50 -9.63 0.65
C LEU A 23 -2.37 -9.04 -0.20
N ILE A 24 -1.74 -7.94 0.24
CA ILE A 24 -0.64 -7.28 -0.47
C ILE A 24 0.54 -8.26 -0.64
N GLU A 25 0.97 -8.89 0.45
CA GLU A 25 2.07 -9.86 0.45
C GLU A 25 1.76 -11.07 -0.46
N SER A 26 0.52 -11.58 -0.45
CA SER A 26 0.14 -12.69 -1.33
C SER A 26 0.17 -12.37 -2.82
N GLN A 27 0.05 -11.08 -3.20
CA GLN A 27 0.18 -10.64 -4.59
C GLN A 27 1.65 -10.38 -4.98
N PHE A 28 2.53 -10.30 -4.00
CA PHE A 28 3.96 -10.12 -4.19
C PHE A 28 4.66 -11.49 -4.21
N SER A 29 4.88 -12.04 -5.40
CA SER A 29 5.82 -13.17 -5.53
C SER A 29 7.24 -12.63 -5.59
N GLU A 30 8.16 -13.23 -4.83
CA GLU A 30 9.59 -12.88 -4.69
C GLU A 30 10.42 -12.90 -5.99
N SER A 31 9.77 -12.98 -7.15
CA SER A 31 10.40 -12.98 -8.47
C SER A 31 9.48 -12.34 -9.51
N GLN A 32 9.86 -11.13 -9.93
CA GLN A 32 9.51 -10.51 -11.22
C GLN A 32 8.10 -9.91 -11.43
N VAL A 33 7.34 -9.60 -10.37
CA VAL A 33 6.12 -8.82 -10.57
C VAL A 33 6.52 -7.34 -10.71
N SER A 34 6.27 -6.74 -11.88
CA SER A 34 6.45 -5.29 -12.05
C SER A 34 5.52 -4.53 -11.11
N ALA A 35 5.88 -3.29 -10.74
CA ALA A 35 5.04 -2.45 -9.89
C ALA A 35 3.62 -2.30 -10.46
N ASP A 36 3.49 -2.16 -11.78
CA ASP A 36 2.20 -2.05 -12.46
C ASP A 36 1.35 -3.32 -12.31
N THR A 37 1.95 -4.49 -12.47
CA THR A 37 1.26 -5.77 -12.29
C THR A 37 0.83 -5.97 -10.82
N LEU A 38 1.68 -5.59 -9.87
CA LEU A 38 1.36 -5.63 -8.44
C LEU A 38 0.17 -4.72 -8.12
N ILE A 39 0.18 -3.48 -8.62
CA ILE A 39 -0.93 -2.53 -8.48
C ILE A 39 -2.22 -3.15 -9.02
N GLN A 40 -2.18 -3.73 -10.22
CA GLN A 40 -3.36 -4.31 -10.84
C GLN A 40 -3.92 -5.49 -10.03
N HIS A 41 -3.06 -6.42 -9.59
CA HIS A 41 -3.48 -7.58 -8.80
C HIS A 41 -4.10 -7.19 -7.44
N ILE A 42 -3.52 -6.19 -6.77
CA ILE A 42 -4.07 -5.66 -5.51
C ILE A 42 -5.44 -5.02 -5.77
N LEU A 43 -5.56 -4.18 -6.79
CA LEU A 43 -6.84 -3.55 -7.15
C LEU A 43 -7.92 -4.57 -7.50
N GLU A 44 -7.61 -5.60 -8.29
CA GLU A 44 -8.55 -6.66 -8.62
C GLU A 44 -9.03 -7.41 -7.39
N SER A 45 -8.12 -7.74 -6.48
CA SER A 45 -8.43 -8.45 -5.22
C SER A 45 -9.29 -7.60 -4.29
N LEU A 46 -9.00 -6.30 -4.15
CA LEU A 46 -9.79 -5.37 -3.36
C LEU A 46 -11.20 -5.18 -3.92
N ASN A 47 -11.34 -5.02 -5.24
CA ASN A 47 -12.65 -4.89 -5.88
C ASN A 47 -13.50 -6.16 -5.77
N LYS A 48 -12.87 -7.35 -5.80
CA LYS A 48 -13.56 -8.62 -5.52
C LYS A 48 -14.05 -8.70 -4.07
N HIS A 49 -13.30 -8.12 -3.14
CA HIS A 49 -13.65 -8.12 -1.72
C HIS A 49 -14.79 -7.17 -1.39
N SER A 50 -14.75 -5.93 -1.91
CA SER A 50 -15.82 -4.96 -1.70
C SER A 50 -15.95 -3.98 -2.85
N SER A 51 -17.17 -3.82 -3.34
CA SER A 51 -17.53 -2.83 -4.36
C SER A 51 -18.04 -1.51 -3.77
N GLN A 52 -18.11 -1.39 -2.44
CA GLN A 52 -18.62 -0.19 -1.74
C GLN A 52 -17.60 0.96 -1.70
N TYR A 53 -16.34 0.67 -2.00
CA TYR A 53 -15.26 1.64 -2.00
C TYR A 53 -14.68 1.81 -3.41
N LYS A 54 -14.02 2.94 -3.63
CA LYS A 54 -13.04 3.12 -4.70
C LYS A 54 -11.65 2.99 -4.07
N TYR A 55 -10.73 2.40 -4.81
CA TYR A 55 -9.38 2.12 -4.32
C TYR A 55 -8.33 2.90 -5.10
N ILE A 56 -7.33 3.38 -4.39
CA ILE A 56 -6.10 3.95 -4.95
C ILE A 56 -4.95 3.10 -4.40
N VAL A 57 -4.11 2.58 -5.29
CA VAL A 57 -2.91 1.83 -4.91
C VAL A 57 -1.71 2.58 -5.50
N SER A 58 -0.74 2.88 -4.66
CA SER A 58 0.52 3.51 -5.04
C SER A 58 1.67 2.58 -4.65
N VAL A 59 2.63 2.40 -5.54
CA VAL A 59 3.84 1.61 -5.28
C VAL A 59 5.05 2.46 -5.58
N THR A 60 5.86 2.72 -4.56
CA THR A 60 7.18 3.36 -4.70
C THR A 60 8.24 2.26 -4.64
N SER A 61 8.99 2.08 -5.73
CA SER A 61 10.08 1.09 -5.80
C SER A 61 11.42 1.79 -5.57
N ILE A 62 12.26 1.23 -4.72
CA ILE A 62 13.57 1.77 -4.36
C ILE A 62 14.62 0.69 -4.59
N ASP A 63 15.57 0.98 -5.46
CA ASP A 63 16.75 0.15 -5.67
C ASP A 63 17.71 0.32 -4.49
N ILE A 64 18.03 -0.78 -3.81
CA ILE A 64 18.94 -0.83 -2.67
C ILE A 64 20.27 -1.44 -3.14
N PRO A 65 21.38 -0.68 -3.11
CA PRO A 65 22.68 -1.21 -3.45
C PRO A 65 23.05 -2.39 -2.54
N THR A 66 23.39 -3.54 -3.14
CA THR A 66 23.80 -4.75 -2.40
C THR A 66 25.18 -4.62 -1.73
N GLU A 67 25.96 -3.58 -2.07
CA GLU A 67 27.37 -3.44 -1.70
C GLU A 67 27.62 -2.73 -0.36
N SER A 68 26.59 -2.37 0.41
CA SER A 68 26.78 -1.73 1.72
C SER A 68 25.63 -2.03 2.69
N PRO A 69 25.89 -2.12 4.01
CA PRO A 69 24.82 -2.13 5.00
C PRO A 69 24.16 -0.75 5.03
N SER A 70 23.23 -0.52 4.12
CA SER A 70 22.43 0.70 4.08
C SER A 70 21.23 0.52 5.01
N SER A 71 21.26 1.19 6.17
CA SER A 71 20.04 1.42 6.94
C SER A 71 19.21 2.46 6.17
N CYS A 72 18.29 2.00 5.32
CA CYS A 72 17.34 2.86 4.63
C CYS A 72 16.02 2.84 5.39
N GLU A 73 15.64 3.99 5.95
CA GLU A 73 14.30 4.19 6.50
C GLU A 73 13.45 4.87 5.43
N ILE A 74 12.28 4.29 5.13
CA ILE A 74 11.36 4.80 4.12
C ILE A 74 10.03 5.07 4.79
N ASP A 75 9.57 6.31 4.66
CA ASP A 75 8.30 6.78 5.21
C ASP A 75 7.43 7.32 4.06
N ASN A 76 6.11 7.09 4.14
CA ASN A 76 5.15 7.64 3.20
C ASN A 76 4.06 8.40 3.96
N LYS A 77 3.87 9.67 3.60
CA LYS A 77 2.83 10.52 4.19
C LYS A 77 1.75 10.80 3.16
N PHE A 78 0.52 10.52 3.56
CA PHE A 78 -0.66 10.80 2.77
C PHE A 78 -1.48 11.94 3.39
N GLY A 79 -1.88 12.91 2.57
CA GLY A 79 -2.76 14.00 2.96
C GLY A 79 -3.98 14.02 2.07
N ALA A 80 -5.16 14.26 2.64
CA ALA A 80 -6.39 14.34 1.86
C ALA A 80 -7.36 15.41 2.35
N SER A 81 -8.29 15.74 1.46
CA SER A 81 -9.42 16.62 1.71
C SER A 81 -10.76 15.84 1.63
N TRP A 82 -10.78 14.60 2.13
CA TRP A 82 -11.94 13.70 2.07
C TRP A 82 -12.46 13.31 3.48
N ASN A 83 -13.44 12.41 3.54
CA ASN A 83 -14.17 12.10 4.78
C ASN A 83 -13.39 11.14 5.68
N ALA A 84 -12.64 11.69 6.64
CA ALA A 84 -11.81 10.93 7.58
C ALA A 84 -12.54 9.93 8.51
N LYS A 85 -13.88 9.87 8.46
CA LYS A 85 -14.66 8.84 9.19
C LYS A 85 -14.92 7.58 8.38
N LYS A 86 -14.80 7.62 7.06
CA LYS A 86 -15.12 6.49 6.17
C LYS A 86 -13.97 6.12 5.26
N ASP A 87 -13.17 7.10 4.91
CA ASP A 87 -12.02 6.97 4.05
C ASP A 87 -10.78 6.71 4.91
N GLY A 88 -9.79 6.05 4.32
CA GLY A 88 -8.56 5.73 5.02
C GLY A 88 -7.48 5.27 4.06
N PHE A 89 -6.32 4.98 4.62
CA PHE A 89 -5.19 4.42 3.91
C PHE A 89 -4.39 3.50 4.84
N LEU A 90 -3.57 2.66 4.23
CA LEU A 90 -2.59 1.82 4.89
C LEU A 90 -1.34 1.78 4.04
N THR A 91 -0.18 1.95 4.67
CA THR A 91 1.12 1.77 4.03
C THR A 91 1.79 0.50 4.55
N HIS A 92 2.40 -0.27 3.65
CA HIS A 92 3.17 -1.46 3.96
C HIS A 92 4.45 -1.51 3.11
N VAL A 93 5.53 -2.01 3.70
CA VAL A 93 6.84 -2.13 3.03
C VAL A 93 7.09 -3.60 2.71
N LEU A 94 7.30 -3.90 1.44
CA LEU A 94 7.72 -5.20 0.93
C LEU A 94 9.23 -5.18 0.66
N GLU A 95 9.95 -6.13 1.24
CA GLU A 95 11.40 -6.30 1.05
C GLU A 95 11.70 -7.36 -0.01
N ASP A 96 12.20 -6.97 -1.19
CA ASP A 96 12.74 -7.89 -2.19
C ASP A 96 14.24 -8.10 -1.96
N LYS A 97 14.55 -8.99 -1.02
CA LYS A 97 15.95 -9.32 -0.66
C LYS A 97 16.73 -9.96 -1.81
N HIS A 98 16.04 -10.56 -2.78
CA HIS A 98 16.66 -11.24 -3.91
C HIS A 98 16.99 -10.27 -5.05
N ALA A 99 16.13 -9.30 -5.32
CA ALA A 99 16.34 -8.29 -6.35
C ALA A 99 17.11 -7.04 -5.87
N GLY A 100 17.38 -6.92 -4.56
CA GLY A 100 17.96 -5.71 -3.99
C GLY A 100 17.02 -4.52 -4.13
N LYS A 101 15.71 -4.74 -3.94
CA LYS A 101 14.66 -3.74 -4.16
C LYS A 101 13.71 -3.71 -2.99
N ASN A 102 13.28 -2.54 -2.56
CA ASN A 102 12.17 -2.41 -1.63
C ASN A 102 10.99 -1.73 -2.33
N HIS A 103 9.78 -2.17 -1.99
CA HIS A 103 8.54 -1.58 -2.47
C HIS A 103 7.73 -1.04 -1.30
N VAL A 104 7.40 0.24 -1.34
CA VAL A 104 6.43 0.83 -0.40
C VAL A 104 5.08 0.88 -1.09
N VAL A 105 4.15 0.07 -0.59
CA VAL A 105 2.79 -0.05 -1.10
C VAL A 105 1.85 0.74 -0.19
N SER A 106 1.18 1.73 -0.75
CA SER A 106 0.14 2.50 -0.06
C SER A 106 -1.21 2.24 -0.71
N VAL A 107 -2.17 1.77 0.08
CA VAL A 107 -3.55 1.51 -0.35
C VAL A 107 -4.46 2.49 0.34
N ALA A 108 -5.18 3.31 -0.42
CA ALA A 108 -6.26 4.16 0.09
C ALA A 108 -7.62 3.65 -0.39
N TRP A 109 -8.63 3.74 0.47
CA TRP A 109 -10.02 3.42 0.16
C TRP A 109 -10.91 4.63 0.40
N LEU A 110 -11.80 4.87 -0.55
CA LEU A 110 -12.73 5.98 -0.56
C LEU A 110 -14.14 5.42 -0.61
N SER A 111 -14.93 5.67 0.43
CA SER A 111 -16.32 5.23 0.49
C SER A 111 -17.11 5.92 -0.64
N LYS A 112 -17.93 5.14 -1.36
CA LYS A 112 -18.78 5.66 -2.44
C LYS A 112 -19.98 6.45 -1.90
#